data_AF-D8SIP0-F1
#
_entry.id   AF-D8SIP0-F1
#
_cell.length_a   1.000
_cell.length_b   1.000
_cell.length_c   1.000
_cell.angle_alpha   90.00
_cell.angle_beta   90.00
_cell.angle_gamma   90.00
#
_symmetry.space_group_name_H-M   'P 1'
#
loop_
_entity.id
_entity.type
_entity.pdbx_description
1 polymer ?
#
loop_
_entity_poly.entity_id
_entity_poly.type
_entity_poly.pdbx_seq_one_letter_code
_entity_poly.pdbx_strand_id
1 'polypeptide(L)'
;MARALACCCVTREALAASTQSHQQTTQDRVPKSLPGMKMLEPIEQGALLYKPYLDFLCFQLLDSAPDVQALPLDDQLAFKSSPRKANVYNWLYSSRRLRRIRITYFDAGRACQALNALLYPDNSFDLPLLGIDLLSFGANKILCVVDFIPLFQDQGYLEKYIRPLALLRQPFAARCSEMSDRFFDKDKFASEQMIFFRSDQGSSEPDLEVSSGGMYTVYTQYVATYLKSLHSLEPNEDPGFCLRCHEKQAAYDRYLADRDPAFKVFSSYFGTEVSNQIKVF
;
A
#
# COMPACT_ATOMS: atom_id res chain seq x y z
N MET A 1 35.81 54.61 29.98
CA MET A 1 34.40 54.35 29.64
C MET A 1 34.24 52.87 29.31
N ALA A 2 33.89 52.06 30.30
CA ALA A 2 33.72 50.62 30.14
C ALA A 2 32.30 50.31 29.64
N ARG A 3 32.17 49.63 28.51
CA ARG A 3 30.90 49.06 28.03
C ARG A 3 30.89 47.57 28.35
N ALA A 4 29.96 47.19 29.22
CA ALA A 4 29.74 45.83 29.67
C ALA A 4 29.25 44.93 28.52
N LEU A 5 29.86 43.75 28.40
CA LEU A 5 29.32 42.62 27.64
C LEU A 5 28.13 42.04 28.41
N ALA A 6 26.93 42.19 27.87
CA ALA A 6 25.75 41.50 28.37
C ALA A 6 25.74 40.07 27.80
N CYS A 7 26.07 39.10 28.66
CA CYS A 7 25.96 37.69 28.41
C CYS A 7 24.48 37.28 28.38
N CYS A 8 23.94 36.96 27.19
CA CYS A 8 22.61 36.36 27.06
C CYS A 8 22.66 34.91 27.53
N CYS A 9 22.37 34.69 28.80
CA CYS A 9 22.12 33.38 29.37
C CYS A 9 20.72 32.93 28.92
N VAL A 10 20.62 32.23 27.79
CA VAL A 10 19.38 31.55 27.40
C VAL A 10 19.26 30.30 28.29
N THR A 11 18.33 30.33 29.23
CA THR A 11 18.08 29.21 30.13
C THR A 11 17.58 27.99 29.35
N ARG A 12 18.05 26.78 29.70
CA ARG A 12 17.67 25.50 29.07
C ARG A 12 16.16 25.25 29.03
N GLU A 13 15.39 25.89 29.91
CA GLU A 13 13.93 25.82 29.94
C GLU A 13 13.26 26.56 28.77
N ALA A 14 13.86 27.63 28.25
CA ALA A 14 13.32 28.39 27.11
C ALA A 14 13.49 27.66 25.77
N LEU A 15 14.55 26.84 25.62
CA LEU A 15 14.68 25.93 24.47
C LEU A 15 13.72 24.72 24.58
N ALA A 16 13.43 24.24 25.79
CA ALA A 16 12.49 23.13 25.97
C ALA A 16 11.04 23.54 25.65
N ALA A 17 10.63 24.76 26.04
CA ALA A 17 9.30 25.30 25.77
C ALA A 17 9.05 25.64 24.28
N SER A 18 10.08 26.09 23.55
CA SER A 18 9.97 26.30 22.09
C SER A 18 9.93 24.99 21.30
N THR A 19 10.54 23.93 21.82
CA THR A 19 10.51 22.60 21.18
C THR A 19 9.19 21.86 21.47
N GLN A 20 8.57 22.06 22.64
CA GLN A 20 7.25 21.50 22.97
C GLN A 20 6.09 22.22 22.26
N SER A 21 6.18 23.54 22.05
CA SER A 21 5.12 24.29 21.34
C SER A 21 5.10 24.07 19.82
N HIS A 22 6.20 23.60 19.22
CA HIS A 22 6.25 23.19 17.81
C HIS A 22 5.83 21.73 17.54
N GLN A 23 5.70 20.89 18.58
CA GLN A 23 5.22 19.51 18.44
C GLN A 23 3.70 19.35 18.68
N GLN A 24 3.01 20.42 19.06
CA GLN A 24 1.60 20.36 19.48
C GLN A 24 0.61 21.06 18.52
N THR A 25 1.05 21.49 17.33
CA THR A 25 0.22 22.25 16.39
C THR A 25 0.04 21.61 15.00
N THR A 26 0.47 20.36 14.79
CA THR A 26 0.26 19.61 13.54
C THR A 26 -0.71 18.42 13.65
N GLN A 27 -1.44 18.30 14.77
CA GLN A 27 -2.46 17.25 14.94
C GLN A 27 -3.85 17.63 14.42
N ASP A 28 -4.08 18.88 14.03
CA ASP A 28 -5.36 19.32 13.47
C ASP A 28 -5.18 19.81 12.03
N ARG A 29 -5.88 19.14 11.10
CA ARG A 29 -6.09 19.46 9.66
C ARG A 29 -5.24 18.74 8.60
N VAL A 30 -5.02 17.44 8.74
CA VAL A 30 -4.76 16.58 7.57
C VAL A 30 -5.86 15.52 7.51
N PRO A 31 -6.58 15.34 6.38
CA PRO A 31 -7.52 14.24 6.25
C PRO A 31 -6.77 12.92 6.51
N LYS A 32 -7.19 12.14 7.52
CA LYS A 32 -6.60 10.81 7.78
C LYS A 32 -6.99 9.78 6.71
N SER A 33 -7.91 10.14 5.82
CA SER A 33 -8.58 9.26 4.89
C SER A 33 -8.73 9.96 3.55
N LEU A 34 -8.61 9.19 2.46
CA LEU A 34 -8.82 9.71 1.11
C LEU A 34 -10.25 10.24 0.91
N PRO A 35 -10.49 11.10 -0.10
CA PRO A 35 -11.82 11.62 -0.40
C PRO A 35 -12.89 10.52 -0.48
N GLY A 36 -13.99 10.66 0.25
CA GLY A 36 -15.09 9.69 0.23
C GLY A 36 -14.80 8.33 0.90
N MET A 37 -13.58 8.08 1.41
CA MET A 37 -13.25 6.83 2.10
C MET A 37 -14.00 6.76 3.44
N LYS A 38 -14.82 5.73 3.61
CA LYS A 38 -15.57 5.46 4.84
C LYS A 38 -15.62 3.96 5.10
N MET A 39 -15.44 3.58 6.36
CA MET A 39 -15.62 2.20 6.84
C MET A 39 -16.65 2.23 7.97
N LEU A 40 -17.42 1.14 8.10
CA LEU A 40 -18.26 0.94 9.27
C LEU A 40 -17.39 0.56 10.47
N GLU A 41 -18.03 0.49 11.65
CA GLU A 41 -17.39 -0.10 12.82
C GLU A 41 -16.91 -1.54 12.53
N PRO A 42 -15.79 -1.96 13.13
CA PRO A 42 -15.23 -3.29 12.89
C PRO A 42 -16.23 -4.40 13.27
N ILE A 43 -16.23 -5.50 12.52
CA ILE A 43 -17.11 -6.65 12.77
C ILE A 43 -16.96 -7.22 14.19
N GLU A 44 -15.73 -7.22 14.74
CA GLU A 44 -15.44 -7.62 16.11
C GLU A 44 -14.72 -6.49 16.86
N GLN A 45 -15.06 -6.30 18.14
CA GLN A 45 -14.36 -5.36 19.00
C GLN A 45 -12.89 -5.79 19.17
N GLY A 46 -11.98 -4.97 18.66
CA GLY A 46 -10.54 -5.24 18.74
C GLY A 46 -9.85 -5.19 17.37
N ALA A 47 -9.82 -3.97 16.82
CA ALA A 47 -8.98 -3.44 15.75
C ALA A 47 -8.97 -4.13 14.37
N LEU A 48 -9.17 -3.30 13.36
CA LEU A 48 -8.81 -3.56 11.97
C LEU A 48 -7.28 -3.66 11.89
N LEU A 49 -6.74 -4.88 11.82
CA LEU A 49 -5.32 -5.22 11.86
C LEU A 49 -4.49 -4.39 10.87
N TYR A 50 -4.98 -4.27 9.63
CA TYR A 50 -4.29 -3.52 8.57
C TYR A 50 -4.71 -2.06 8.46
N LYS A 51 -5.56 -1.55 9.37
CA LYS A 51 -5.98 -0.14 9.31
C LYS A 51 -4.81 0.84 9.46
N PRO A 52 -3.81 0.61 10.32
CA PRO A 52 -2.61 1.45 10.35
C PRO A 52 -1.83 1.46 9.03
N TYR A 53 -1.78 0.32 8.32
CA TYR A 53 -1.14 0.21 7.00
C TYR A 53 -1.91 1.00 5.93
N LEU A 54 -3.25 0.91 5.96
CA LEU A 54 -4.13 1.71 5.11
C LEU A 54 -3.97 3.21 5.42
N ASP A 55 -3.96 3.59 6.69
CA ASP A 55 -3.82 4.99 7.12
C ASP A 55 -2.48 5.58 6.67
N PHE A 56 -1.40 4.80 6.78
CA PHE A 56 -0.11 5.21 6.23
C PHE A 56 -0.16 5.41 4.71
N LEU A 57 -0.76 4.48 3.96
CA LEU A 57 -0.91 4.61 2.51
C LEU A 57 -1.73 5.86 2.13
N CYS A 58 -2.86 6.08 2.80
CA CYS A 58 -3.71 7.25 2.60
C CYS A 58 -2.94 8.55 2.87
N PHE A 59 -2.20 8.61 3.97
CA PHE A 59 -1.37 9.76 4.30
C PHE A 59 -0.31 10.03 3.23
N GLN A 60 0.43 9.00 2.81
CA GLN A 60 1.47 9.16 1.78
C GLN A 60 0.87 9.57 0.43
N LEU A 61 -0.31 9.05 0.07
CA LEU A 61 -1.02 9.44 -1.16
C LEU A 61 -1.46 10.91 -1.10
N LEU A 62 -2.00 11.39 0.02
CA LEU A 62 -2.40 12.79 0.16
C LEU A 62 -1.20 13.75 0.13
N ASP A 63 -0.05 13.32 0.67
CA ASP A 63 1.19 14.08 0.68
C ASP A 63 1.84 14.14 -0.72
N SER A 64 1.92 13.00 -1.41
CA SER A 64 2.62 12.88 -2.70
C SER A 64 1.74 13.13 -3.93
N ALA A 65 0.42 13.03 -3.80
CA ALA A 65 -0.57 13.23 -4.85
C ALA A 65 -1.77 14.02 -4.30
N PRO A 66 -1.60 15.31 -3.97
CA PRO A 66 -2.65 16.14 -3.35
C PRO A 66 -3.87 16.36 -4.25
N ASP A 67 -3.77 16.05 -5.54
CA ASP A 67 -4.83 16.08 -6.54
C ASP A 67 -5.56 14.73 -6.67
N VAL A 68 -5.38 13.81 -5.72
CA VAL A 68 -6.11 12.55 -5.67
C VAL A 68 -7.62 12.78 -5.58
N GLN A 69 -8.37 12.12 -6.45
CA GLN A 69 -9.82 12.22 -6.57
C GLN A 69 -10.45 10.84 -6.61
N ALA A 70 -11.61 10.70 -5.96
CA ALA A 70 -12.40 9.47 -6.03
C ALA A 70 -12.98 9.32 -7.44
N LEU A 71 -12.90 8.12 -7.99
CA LEU A 71 -13.58 7.73 -9.22
C LEU A 71 -14.91 7.04 -8.88
N PRO A 72 -15.92 7.13 -9.77
CA PRO A 72 -17.18 6.43 -9.58
C PRO A 72 -16.97 4.91 -9.48
N LEU A 73 -17.63 4.30 -8.49
CA LEU A 73 -17.81 2.86 -8.37
C LEU A 73 -19.31 2.57 -8.20
N ASP A 74 -19.77 1.45 -8.72
CA ASP A 74 -21.11 0.95 -8.42
C ASP A 74 -21.23 0.72 -6.90
N ASP A 75 -22.32 1.17 -6.27
CA ASP A 75 -22.49 1.08 -4.82
C ASP A 75 -22.40 -0.37 -4.30
N GLN A 76 -22.87 -1.35 -5.09
CA GLN A 76 -22.80 -2.77 -4.73
C GLN A 76 -21.38 -3.32 -4.79
N LEU A 77 -20.50 -2.65 -5.52
CA LEU A 77 -19.08 -2.95 -5.59
C LEU A 77 -18.29 -2.15 -4.57
N ALA A 78 -18.62 -0.87 -4.34
CA ALA A 78 -17.97 0.00 -3.37
C ALA A 78 -18.07 -0.56 -1.94
N PHE A 79 -19.20 -1.17 -1.59
CA PHE A 79 -19.38 -1.82 -0.30
C PHE A 79 -20.30 -3.03 -0.39
N LYS A 80 -19.91 -4.12 0.29
CA LYS A 80 -20.80 -5.27 0.48
C LYS A 80 -20.63 -5.87 1.87
N SER A 81 -21.76 -6.20 2.49
CA SER A 81 -21.79 -7.00 3.72
C SER A 81 -22.29 -8.41 3.41
N SER A 82 -21.70 -9.39 4.08
CA SER A 82 -22.05 -10.81 3.99
C SER A 82 -22.87 -11.23 5.22
N PRO A 83 -23.87 -12.13 5.06
CA PRO A 83 -24.52 -12.79 6.18
C PRO A 83 -23.55 -13.53 7.12
N ARG A 84 -22.35 -13.86 6.65
CA ARG A 84 -21.28 -14.51 7.42
C ARG A 84 -20.46 -13.53 8.28
N LYS A 85 -21.01 -12.34 8.57
CA LYS A 85 -20.35 -11.25 9.32
C LYS A 85 -19.00 -10.88 8.68
N ALA A 86 -19.06 -10.45 7.44
CA ALA A 86 -17.89 -9.92 6.75
C ALA A 86 -18.26 -8.71 5.91
N ASN A 87 -17.40 -7.71 5.91
CA ASN A 87 -17.54 -6.50 5.13
C ASN A 87 -16.38 -6.40 4.15
N VAL A 88 -16.68 -6.05 2.90
CA VAL A 88 -15.68 -5.64 1.92
C VAL A 88 -15.95 -4.22 1.50
N TYR A 89 -14.90 -3.41 1.51
CA TYR A 89 -14.88 -2.01 1.12
C TYR A 89 -13.93 -1.87 -0.06
N ASN A 90 -14.40 -1.23 -1.13
CA ASN A 90 -13.62 -0.99 -2.33
C ASN A 90 -13.61 0.51 -2.62
N TRP A 91 -12.43 1.05 -2.87
CA TRP A 91 -12.25 2.43 -3.27
C TRP A 91 -11.40 2.51 -4.54
N LEU A 92 -11.81 3.41 -5.42
CA LEU A 92 -11.15 3.68 -6.68
C LEU A 92 -10.80 5.16 -6.73
N TYR A 93 -9.54 5.46 -7.02
CA TYR A 93 -9.03 6.82 -7.12
C TYR A 93 -8.19 7.02 -8.38
N SER A 94 -7.93 8.28 -8.70
CA SER A 94 -6.91 8.70 -9.66
C SER A 94 -6.25 10.00 -9.20
N SER A 95 -5.10 10.32 -9.75
CA SER A 95 -4.45 11.63 -9.72
C SER A 95 -3.76 11.87 -11.07
N ARG A 96 -3.12 13.02 -11.27
CA ARG A 96 -2.37 13.30 -12.51
C ARG A 96 -1.25 12.30 -12.78
N ARG A 97 -0.62 11.77 -11.73
CA ARG A 97 0.52 10.85 -11.86
C ARG A 97 0.15 9.39 -11.64
N LEU A 98 -1.03 9.13 -11.10
CA LEU A 98 -1.58 7.79 -10.86
C LEU A 98 -2.92 7.69 -11.57
N ARG A 99 -2.95 7.11 -12.78
CA ARG A 99 -4.21 7.00 -13.54
C ARG A 99 -5.28 6.16 -12.85
N ARG A 100 -4.86 5.24 -11.96
CA ARG A 100 -5.76 4.39 -11.18
C ARG A 100 -5.11 3.96 -9.86
N ILE A 101 -5.87 3.99 -8.78
CA ILE A 101 -5.50 3.45 -7.47
C ILE A 101 -6.69 2.64 -6.98
N ARG A 102 -6.47 1.34 -6.75
CA ARG A 102 -7.48 0.43 -6.23
C ARG A 102 -7.11 0.10 -4.80
N ILE A 103 -8.08 0.17 -3.89
CA ILE A 103 -7.89 -0.22 -2.50
C ILE A 103 -9.10 -1.05 -2.10
N THR A 104 -8.83 -2.26 -1.59
CA THR A 104 -9.85 -3.14 -1.02
C THR A 104 -9.48 -3.43 0.43
N TYR A 105 -10.42 -3.20 1.33
CA TYR A 105 -10.32 -3.66 2.71
C TYR A 105 -11.37 -4.73 2.97
N PHE A 106 -10.95 -5.87 3.49
CA PHE A 106 -11.83 -6.96 3.90
C PHE A 106 -11.75 -7.15 5.41
N ASP A 107 -12.90 -7.10 6.07
CA ASP A 107 -13.04 -7.28 7.51
C ASP A 107 -14.05 -8.40 7.80
N ALA A 108 -13.56 -9.54 8.29
CA ALA A 108 -14.35 -10.61 8.87
C ALA A 108 -13.93 -10.87 10.33
N GLY A 109 -13.58 -9.82 11.08
CA GLY A 109 -13.11 -9.90 12.46
C GLY A 109 -11.81 -10.70 12.58
N ARG A 110 -11.69 -11.53 13.63
CA ARG A 110 -10.53 -12.42 13.81
C ARG A 110 -10.46 -13.55 12.79
N ALA A 111 -11.56 -13.85 12.08
CA ALA A 111 -11.60 -14.97 11.15
C ALA A 111 -10.77 -14.69 9.89
N CYS A 112 -10.81 -13.46 9.38
CA CYS A 112 -10.03 -13.06 8.22
C CYS A 112 -10.01 -11.54 8.11
N GLN A 113 -8.86 -10.97 7.77
CA GLN A 113 -8.76 -9.57 7.34
C GLN A 113 -7.83 -9.47 6.14
N ALA A 114 -8.09 -8.52 5.25
CA ALA A 114 -7.18 -8.24 4.15
C ALA A 114 -7.12 -6.74 3.81
N LEU A 115 -5.94 -6.29 3.41
CA LEU A 115 -5.72 -5.02 2.72
C LEU A 115 -5.05 -5.33 1.39
N ASN A 116 -5.78 -5.08 0.30
CA ASN A 116 -5.23 -5.09 -1.04
C ASN A 116 -5.15 -3.66 -1.57
N ALA A 117 -4.04 -3.29 -2.18
CA ALA A 117 -3.95 -2.05 -2.92
C ALA A 117 -3.07 -2.20 -4.16
N LEU A 118 -3.46 -1.52 -5.23
CA LEU A 118 -2.72 -1.51 -6.47
C LEU A 118 -2.72 -0.12 -7.11
N LEU A 119 -1.53 0.45 -7.25
CA LEU A 119 -1.33 1.78 -7.82
C LEU A 119 -0.79 1.63 -9.23
N TYR A 120 -1.48 2.27 -10.17
CA TYR A 120 -1.11 2.33 -11.58
C TYR A 120 -0.59 3.73 -11.87
N PRO A 121 0.70 3.88 -12.22
CA PRO A 121 1.20 5.14 -12.70
C PRO A 121 0.50 5.51 -14.00
N ASP A 122 0.38 6.81 -14.25
CA ASP A 122 -0.03 7.30 -15.56
C ASP A 122 0.86 6.71 -16.66
N ASN A 123 0.30 6.51 -17.85
CA ASN A 123 0.99 5.83 -18.94
C ASN A 123 2.23 6.59 -19.44
N SER A 124 2.32 7.89 -19.14
CA SER A 124 3.52 8.69 -19.39
C SER A 124 4.71 8.34 -18.47
N PHE A 125 4.53 7.44 -17.51
CA PHE A 125 5.60 6.91 -16.66
C PHE A 125 5.75 5.40 -16.84
N ASP A 126 6.98 4.92 -16.96
CA ASP A 126 7.34 3.50 -16.96
C ASP A 126 7.55 2.94 -15.55
N LEU A 127 7.20 3.68 -14.48
CA LEU A 127 7.34 3.19 -13.11
C LEU A 127 6.60 1.84 -12.96
N PRO A 128 7.12 0.88 -12.18
CA PRO A 128 6.41 -0.35 -11.84
C PRO A 128 5.00 -0.08 -11.26
N LEU A 129 4.14 -1.09 -11.22
CA LEU A 129 2.94 -1.02 -10.37
C LEU A 129 3.36 -1.21 -8.91
N LEU A 130 2.72 -0.50 -7.97
CA LEU A 130 2.85 -0.84 -6.55
C LEU A 130 1.75 -1.82 -6.18
N GLY A 131 2.11 -3.08 -5.93
CA GLY A 131 1.19 -4.11 -5.45
C GLY A 131 1.34 -4.35 -3.96
N ILE A 132 0.22 -4.30 -3.24
CA ILE A 132 0.11 -4.56 -1.80
C ILE A 132 -0.99 -5.60 -1.60
N ASP A 133 -0.66 -6.69 -0.91
CA ASP A 133 -1.62 -7.72 -0.52
C ASP A 133 -1.26 -8.24 0.88
N LEU A 134 -1.95 -7.73 1.90
CA LEU A 134 -1.74 -8.11 3.29
C LEU A 134 -2.96 -8.91 3.74
N LEU A 135 -2.77 -10.19 4.04
CA LEU A 135 -3.83 -11.11 4.39
C LEU A 135 -3.56 -11.76 5.74
N SER A 136 -4.59 -11.82 6.56
CA SER A 136 -4.64 -12.57 7.80
C SER A 136 -5.79 -13.56 7.75
N PHE A 137 -5.52 -14.82 8.08
CA PHE A 137 -6.46 -15.93 8.09
C PHE A 137 -6.51 -16.55 9.48
N GLY A 138 -7.53 -16.20 10.24
CA GLY A 138 -7.72 -16.66 11.61
C GLY A 138 -6.63 -16.17 12.55
N ALA A 139 -6.49 -16.86 13.69
CA ALA A 139 -5.44 -16.60 14.68
C ALA A 139 -4.04 -17.09 14.25
N ASN A 140 -3.93 -17.80 13.12
CA ASN A 140 -2.80 -18.69 12.89
C ASN A 140 -2.04 -18.41 11.61
N LYS A 141 -2.50 -17.60 10.66
CA LYS A 141 -1.78 -17.46 9.38
C LYS A 141 -1.83 -16.05 8.85
N ILE A 142 -0.70 -15.57 8.38
CA ILE A 142 -0.63 -14.35 7.56
C ILE A 142 0.15 -14.62 6.28
N LEU A 143 -0.17 -13.82 5.27
CA LEU A 143 0.57 -13.69 4.02
C LEU A 143 0.63 -12.20 3.69
N CYS A 144 1.82 -11.64 3.58
CA CYS A 144 2.03 -10.25 3.20
C CYS A 144 2.90 -10.19 1.96
N VAL A 145 2.37 -9.53 0.93
CA VAL A 145 3.06 -9.26 -0.33
C VAL A 145 3.14 -7.76 -0.55
N VAL A 146 4.34 -7.26 -0.80
CA VAL A 146 4.57 -5.87 -1.22
C VAL A 146 5.61 -5.90 -2.32
N ASP A 147 5.27 -5.35 -3.49
CA ASP A 147 6.14 -5.43 -4.65
C ASP A 147 6.05 -4.21 -5.56
N PHE A 148 7.17 -3.94 -6.23
CA PHE A 148 7.22 -3.08 -7.41
C PHE A 148 7.11 -4.01 -8.62
N ILE A 149 5.88 -4.26 -9.06
CA ILE A 149 5.61 -5.22 -10.13
C ILE A 149 6.13 -4.63 -11.44
N PRO A 150 7.19 -5.21 -12.03
CA PRO A 150 7.84 -4.63 -13.19
C PRO A 150 6.93 -4.66 -14.42
N LEU A 151 6.91 -3.56 -15.19
CA LEU A 151 6.22 -3.54 -16.49
C LEU A 151 7.00 -4.29 -17.57
N PHE A 152 8.34 -4.30 -17.45
CA PHE A 152 9.27 -4.90 -18.41
C PHE A 152 10.31 -5.76 -17.68
N GLN A 153 10.84 -6.76 -18.40
CA GLN A 153 11.81 -7.73 -17.86
C GLN A 153 13.22 -7.53 -18.45
N ASP A 154 13.44 -6.47 -19.25
CA ASP A 154 14.77 -6.18 -19.77
C ASP A 154 15.70 -5.67 -18.66
N GLN A 155 16.99 -5.96 -18.82
CA GLN A 155 17.99 -5.68 -17.77
C GLN A 155 18.06 -4.20 -17.40
N GLY A 156 17.93 -3.29 -18.37
CA GLY A 156 18.00 -1.85 -18.12
C GLY A 156 16.86 -1.36 -17.24
N TYR A 157 15.64 -1.86 -17.48
CA TYR A 157 14.48 -1.56 -16.65
C TYR A 157 14.62 -2.09 -15.22
N LEU A 158 15.06 -3.35 -15.07
CA LEU A 158 15.24 -3.97 -13.76
C LEU A 158 16.34 -3.29 -12.94
N GLU A 159 17.45 -2.89 -13.57
CA GLU A 159 18.50 -2.08 -12.95
C GLU A 159 18.00 -0.72 -12.47
N LYS A 160 17.14 -0.07 -13.27
CA LYS A 160 16.60 1.25 -12.95
C LYS A 160 15.63 1.22 -11.77
N TYR A 161 14.73 0.24 -11.71
CA TYR A 161 13.59 0.26 -10.79
C TYR A 161 13.56 -0.84 -9.74
N ILE A 162 14.12 -2.01 -10.03
CA ILE A 162 13.96 -3.19 -9.17
C ILE A 162 15.18 -3.41 -8.29
N ARG A 163 16.38 -3.50 -8.87
CA ARG A 163 17.62 -3.76 -8.11
C ARG A 163 17.89 -2.76 -6.98
N PRO A 164 17.57 -1.46 -7.09
CA PRO A 164 17.76 -0.52 -5.99
C PRO A 164 16.94 -0.87 -4.73
N LEU A 165 15.83 -1.60 -4.87
CA LEU A 165 15.00 -2.03 -3.74
C LEU A 165 15.69 -3.09 -2.86
N ALA A 166 16.78 -3.71 -3.33
CA ALA A 166 17.54 -4.69 -2.55
C ALA A 166 18.00 -4.10 -1.20
N LEU A 167 18.35 -2.81 -1.17
CA LEU A 167 18.75 -2.12 0.07
C LEU A 167 17.61 -1.99 1.08
N LEU A 168 16.36 -1.83 0.60
CA LEU A 168 15.17 -1.76 1.44
C LEU A 168 14.76 -3.15 1.92
N ARG A 169 14.90 -4.15 1.04
CA ARG A 169 14.56 -5.54 1.34
C ARG A 169 15.54 -6.20 2.30
N GLN A 170 16.84 -5.91 2.17
CA GLN A 170 17.92 -6.65 2.84
C GLN A 170 17.70 -6.82 4.36
N PRO A 171 17.31 -5.79 5.14
CA PRO A 171 17.08 -5.94 6.58
C PRO A 171 15.95 -6.93 6.93
N PHE A 172 14.99 -7.13 6.03
CA PHE A 172 13.83 -8.00 6.21
C PHE A 172 13.91 -9.30 5.39
N ALA A 173 14.93 -9.46 4.56
CA ALA A 173 15.03 -10.56 3.60
C ALA A 173 15.03 -11.95 4.27
N ALA A 174 15.63 -12.08 5.45
CA ALA A 174 15.67 -13.34 6.21
C ALA A 174 14.28 -13.79 6.73
N ARG A 175 13.31 -12.87 6.81
CA ARG A 175 11.91 -13.17 7.16
C ARG A 175 11.08 -13.54 5.95
N CYS A 176 11.53 -13.19 4.74
CA CYS A 176 10.81 -13.51 3.51
C CYS A 176 10.94 -15.01 3.17
N SER A 177 9.82 -15.60 2.76
CA SER A 177 9.79 -16.94 2.16
C SER A 177 10.06 -16.88 0.66
N GLU A 178 10.47 -18.01 0.09
CA GLU A 178 10.36 -18.19 -1.36
C GLU A 178 8.90 -18.32 -1.78
N MET A 179 8.55 -17.64 -2.86
CA MET A 179 7.24 -17.80 -3.49
C MET A 179 7.18 -19.13 -4.23
N SER A 180 6.07 -19.86 -4.09
CA SER A 180 5.81 -21.02 -4.94
C SER A 180 5.18 -20.59 -6.26
N ASP A 181 5.51 -21.27 -7.37
CA ASP A 181 4.95 -20.99 -8.71
C ASP A 181 3.43 -21.22 -8.80
N ARG A 182 2.83 -21.77 -7.73
CA ARG A 182 1.39 -22.01 -7.60
C ARG A 182 0.55 -20.73 -7.63
N PHE A 183 1.08 -19.61 -7.14
CA PHE A 183 0.31 -18.37 -6.95
C PHE A 183 0.66 -17.30 -7.96
N PHE A 184 1.96 -17.11 -8.24
CA PHE A 184 2.39 -16.17 -9.26
C PHE A 184 3.51 -16.75 -10.14
N ASP A 185 3.45 -16.42 -11.43
CA ASP A 185 4.51 -16.66 -12.42
C ASP A 185 5.65 -15.66 -12.17
N LYS A 186 6.73 -16.19 -11.58
CA LYS A 186 7.92 -15.43 -11.16
C LYS A 186 8.58 -14.70 -12.32
N ASP A 187 8.45 -15.24 -13.53
CA ASP A 187 9.15 -14.73 -14.71
C ASP A 187 8.37 -13.64 -15.45
N LYS A 188 7.15 -13.31 -14.99
CA LYS A 188 6.29 -12.34 -15.66
C LYS A 188 5.99 -11.10 -14.81
N PHE A 189 5.45 -11.29 -13.61
CA PHE A 189 4.84 -10.21 -12.84
C PHE A 189 5.18 -10.27 -11.34
N ALA A 190 6.41 -10.69 -11.04
CA ALA A 190 7.00 -10.58 -9.72
C ALA A 190 8.40 -9.99 -9.86
N SER A 191 8.79 -9.14 -8.92
CA SER A 191 10.16 -8.65 -8.85
C SER A 191 11.04 -9.55 -7.98
N GLU A 192 12.33 -9.60 -8.28
CA GLU A 192 13.33 -10.25 -7.41
C GLU A 192 13.43 -9.60 -6.02
N GLN A 193 12.94 -8.36 -5.87
CA GLN A 193 12.91 -7.63 -4.61
C GLN A 193 11.51 -7.58 -3.97
N MET A 194 10.62 -8.50 -4.35
CA MET A 194 9.33 -8.65 -3.69
C MET A 194 9.52 -9.01 -2.21
N ILE A 195 8.71 -8.37 -1.35
CA ILE A 195 8.48 -8.85 0.01
C ILE A 195 7.41 -9.94 -0.06
N PHE A 196 7.78 -11.16 0.29
CA PHE A 196 6.87 -12.30 0.38
C PHE A 196 6.97 -12.91 1.76
N PHE A 197 6.18 -12.40 2.70
CA PHE A 197 6.25 -12.74 4.11
C PHE A 197 5.09 -13.62 4.53
N ARG A 198 5.38 -14.68 5.30
CA ARG A 198 4.38 -15.59 5.85
C ARG A 198 4.74 -15.90 7.29
N SER A 199 3.72 -16.04 8.11
CA SER A 199 3.88 -16.49 9.49
C SER A 199 2.68 -17.29 9.94
N ASP A 200 2.95 -18.30 10.78
CA ASP A 200 1.92 -19.08 11.46
C ASP A 200 1.48 -18.45 12.81
N GLN A 201 1.91 -17.21 13.11
CA GLN A 201 1.52 -16.47 14.32
C GLN A 201 0.26 -15.60 14.14
N GLY A 202 -0.30 -15.56 12.92
CA GLY A 202 -1.54 -14.82 12.64
C GLY A 202 -1.46 -13.34 12.99
N SER A 203 -2.54 -12.79 13.54
CA SER A 203 -2.61 -11.39 14.01
C SER A 203 -1.66 -11.07 15.18
N SER A 204 -1.04 -12.08 15.79
CA SER A 204 -0.11 -11.92 16.91
C SER A 204 1.35 -11.81 16.45
N GLU A 205 1.62 -11.84 15.14
CA GLU A 205 2.97 -11.72 14.58
C GLU A 205 3.61 -10.36 14.95
N PRO A 206 4.75 -10.34 15.68
CA PRO A 206 5.43 -9.11 16.06
C PRO A 206 5.88 -8.25 14.88
N ASP A 207 6.22 -8.85 13.74
CA ASP A 207 6.59 -8.09 12.56
C ASP A 207 5.45 -7.19 12.02
N LEU A 208 4.20 -7.47 12.39
CA LEU A 208 3.07 -6.62 12.02
C LEU A 208 2.91 -5.38 12.92
N GLU A 209 3.61 -5.31 14.05
CA GLU A 209 3.50 -4.23 15.03
C GLU A 209 3.82 -2.88 14.40
N VAL A 210 2.95 -1.89 14.64
CA VAL A 210 3.09 -0.55 14.05
C VAL A 210 4.29 0.16 14.65
N SER A 211 5.09 0.78 13.78
CA SER A 211 6.31 1.54 14.11
C SER A 211 7.53 0.73 14.60
N SER A 212 7.37 -0.54 14.98
CA SER A 212 8.44 -1.38 15.54
C SER A 212 8.63 -2.72 14.80
N GLY A 213 7.58 -3.25 14.18
CA GLY A 213 7.60 -4.53 13.48
C GLY A 213 8.27 -4.46 12.10
N GLY A 214 9.05 -5.48 11.75
CA GLY A 214 9.85 -5.49 10.52
C GLY A 214 9.01 -5.42 9.23
N MET A 215 7.84 -6.08 9.20
CA MET A 215 6.93 -6.02 8.06
C MET A 215 6.32 -4.62 7.91
N TYR A 216 5.93 -3.98 9.02
CA TYR A 216 5.45 -2.59 8.98
C TYR A 216 6.54 -1.64 8.47
N THR A 217 7.77 -1.77 8.99
CA THR A 217 8.91 -0.95 8.57
C THR A 217 9.18 -1.09 7.06
N VAL A 218 9.33 -2.32 6.56
CA VAL A 218 9.63 -2.50 5.13
C VAL A 218 8.47 -2.06 4.22
N TYR A 219 7.22 -2.28 4.64
CA TYR A 219 6.04 -1.79 3.94
C TYR A 219 6.08 -0.27 3.78
N THR A 220 6.28 0.47 4.86
CA THR A 220 6.32 1.94 4.83
C THR A 220 7.45 2.46 3.94
N GLN A 221 8.62 1.79 3.97
CA GLN A 221 9.75 2.14 3.11
C GLN A 221 9.45 1.91 1.63
N TYR A 222 8.80 0.80 1.26
CA TYR A 222 8.41 0.51 -0.13
C TYR A 222 7.40 1.53 -0.64
N VAL A 223 6.33 1.80 0.13
CA VAL A 223 5.31 2.80 -0.24
C VAL A 223 5.91 4.20 -0.40
N ALA A 224 6.72 4.65 0.57
CA ALA A 224 7.35 5.96 0.52
C ALA A 224 8.34 6.07 -0.66
N THR A 225 9.12 5.01 -0.91
CA THR A 225 10.04 4.95 -2.06
C THR A 225 9.28 5.03 -3.37
N TYR A 226 8.17 4.29 -3.50
CA TYR A 226 7.36 4.27 -4.71
C TYR A 226 6.86 5.67 -5.08
N LEU A 227 6.24 6.34 -4.12
CA LEU A 227 5.65 7.66 -4.33
C LEU A 227 6.72 8.74 -4.55
N LYS A 228 7.86 8.64 -3.85
CA LYS A 228 9.03 9.49 -4.09
C LYS A 228 9.59 9.29 -5.50
N SER A 229 9.76 8.04 -5.94
CA SER A 229 10.22 7.72 -7.29
C SER A 229 9.26 8.28 -8.33
N LEU A 230 7.96 8.09 -8.15
CA LEU A 230 6.94 8.66 -9.03
C LEU A 230 7.08 10.17 -9.14
N HIS A 231 7.24 10.88 -8.02
CA HIS A 231 7.39 12.33 -8.01
C HIS A 231 8.65 12.82 -8.75
N SER A 232 9.74 12.05 -8.69
CA SER A 232 11.03 12.40 -9.29
C SER A 232 11.15 12.16 -10.80
N LEU A 233 10.22 11.41 -11.40
CA LEU A 233 10.26 11.12 -12.83
C LEU A 233 9.78 12.32 -13.64
N GLU A 234 10.26 12.45 -14.88
CA GLU A 234 9.64 13.33 -15.87
C GLU A 234 8.70 12.52 -16.75
N PRO A 235 7.53 13.06 -17.14
CA PRO A 235 6.61 12.35 -18.01
C PRO A 235 7.22 12.20 -19.40
N ASN A 236 7.03 11.04 -20.01
CA ASN A 236 7.30 10.81 -21.42
C ASN A 236 5.97 10.79 -22.18
N GLU A 237 5.70 11.87 -22.91
CA GLU A 237 4.45 12.04 -23.66
C GLU A 237 4.47 11.39 -25.07
N ASP A 238 5.55 10.68 -25.43
CA ASP A 238 5.58 9.92 -26.68
C ASP A 238 4.41 8.92 -26.75
N PRO A 239 3.53 8.98 -27.77
CA PRO A 239 2.37 8.10 -27.84
C PRO A 239 2.73 6.61 -27.88
N GLY A 240 3.85 6.26 -28.50
CA GLY A 240 4.33 4.88 -28.55
C GLY A 240 4.77 4.37 -27.19
N PHE A 241 5.49 5.20 -26.43
CA PHE A 241 5.84 4.93 -25.04
C PHE A 241 4.60 4.73 -24.17
N CYS A 242 3.66 5.68 -24.19
CA CYS A 242 2.42 5.61 -23.41
C CYS A 242 1.61 4.35 -23.73
N LEU A 243 1.48 4.00 -25.01
CA LEU A 243 0.77 2.80 -25.43
C LEU A 243 1.42 1.53 -24.87
N ARG A 244 2.76 1.41 -24.93
CA ARG A 244 3.46 0.25 -24.36
C ARG A 244 3.26 0.14 -22.85
N CYS A 245 3.34 1.24 -22.11
CA CYS A 245 3.07 1.24 -20.66
C CYS A 245 1.64 0.78 -20.39
N HIS A 246 0.66 1.33 -21.09
CA HIS A 246 -0.74 0.93 -20.98
C HIS A 246 -0.94 -0.58 -21.23
N GLU A 247 -0.36 -1.12 -22.30
CA GLU A 247 -0.48 -2.53 -22.65
C GLU A 247 0.11 -3.46 -21.58
N LYS A 248 1.24 -3.08 -20.97
CA LYS A 248 1.84 -3.85 -19.87
C LYS A 248 0.98 -3.84 -18.61
N GLN A 249 0.43 -2.68 -18.26
CA GLN A 249 -0.49 -2.58 -17.13
C GLN A 249 -1.78 -3.39 -17.37
N ALA A 250 -2.33 -3.34 -18.58
CA ALA A 250 -3.51 -4.15 -18.96
C ALA A 250 -3.20 -5.65 -19.05
N ALA A 251 -1.97 -6.04 -19.40
CA ALA A 251 -1.53 -7.43 -19.34
C ALA A 251 -1.49 -7.95 -17.90
N TYR A 252 -1.06 -7.11 -16.94
CA TYR A 252 -1.10 -7.45 -15.53
C TYR A 252 -2.52 -7.67 -15.02
N ASP A 253 -3.49 -6.82 -15.40
CA ASP A 253 -4.89 -6.99 -15.01
C ASP A 253 -5.47 -8.33 -15.48
N ARG A 254 -5.23 -8.69 -16.75
CA ARG A 254 -5.66 -9.98 -17.30
C ARG A 254 -5.04 -11.15 -16.55
N TYR A 255 -3.75 -11.05 -16.24
CA TYR A 255 -3.05 -12.05 -15.46
C TYR A 255 -3.64 -12.20 -14.04
N LEU A 256 -3.97 -11.09 -13.37
CA LEU A 256 -4.57 -11.13 -12.04
C LEU A 256 -5.97 -11.73 -12.04
N ALA A 257 -6.79 -11.40 -13.04
CA ALA A 257 -8.17 -11.90 -13.16
C ALA A 257 -8.23 -13.43 -13.08
N ASP A 258 -7.26 -14.09 -13.74
CA ASP A 258 -7.14 -15.55 -13.83
C ASP A 258 -6.49 -16.20 -12.60
N ARG A 259 -5.60 -15.48 -11.90
CA ARG A 259 -4.68 -16.06 -10.90
C ARG A 259 -4.86 -15.54 -9.47
N ASP A 260 -5.71 -14.55 -9.24
CA ASP A 260 -5.87 -13.93 -7.93
C ASP A 260 -6.14 -14.99 -6.81
N PRO A 261 -5.21 -15.16 -5.86
CA PRO A 261 -5.33 -16.14 -4.79
C PRO A 261 -6.47 -15.83 -3.81
N ALA A 262 -6.87 -14.56 -3.70
CA ALA A 262 -7.92 -14.12 -2.78
C ALA A 262 -9.32 -14.52 -3.26
N PHE A 263 -9.49 -14.88 -4.53
CA PHE A 263 -10.79 -15.26 -5.11
C PHE A 263 -11.54 -16.30 -4.29
N LYS A 264 -10.85 -17.36 -3.85
CA LYS A 264 -11.48 -18.46 -3.10
C LYS A 264 -11.99 -17.98 -1.75
N VAL A 265 -11.25 -17.08 -1.12
CA VAL A 265 -11.62 -16.48 0.17
C VAL A 265 -12.85 -15.62 -0.02
N PHE A 266 -12.82 -14.64 -0.93
CA PHE A 266 -13.98 -13.79 -1.22
C PHE A 266 -15.21 -14.60 -1.64
N SER A 267 -15.04 -15.63 -2.47
CA SER A 267 -16.15 -16.45 -2.95
C SER A 267 -16.85 -17.19 -1.82
N SER A 268 -16.13 -17.55 -0.76
CA SER A 268 -16.72 -18.20 0.41
C SER A 268 -17.59 -17.27 1.26
N TYR A 269 -17.42 -15.95 1.15
CA TYR A 269 -18.19 -14.95 1.88
C TYR A 269 -19.28 -14.28 1.05
N PHE A 270 -19.02 -14.01 -0.24
CA PHE A 270 -19.89 -13.18 -1.09
C PHE A 270 -20.40 -13.88 -2.34
N GLY A 271 -19.97 -15.13 -2.61
CA GLY A 271 -20.25 -15.82 -3.86
C GLY A 271 -19.30 -15.44 -4.99
N THR A 272 -19.32 -16.23 -6.06
CA THR A 272 -18.35 -16.16 -7.17
C THR A 272 -18.52 -14.92 -8.04
N GLU A 273 -19.76 -14.49 -8.28
CA GLU A 273 -20.08 -13.33 -9.12
C GLU A 273 -19.47 -12.04 -8.57
N VAL A 274 -19.72 -11.76 -7.29
CA VAL A 274 -19.16 -10.59 -6.58
C VAL A 274 -17.64 -10.66 -6.54
N SER A 275 -17.10 -11.85 -6.27
CA SER A 275 -15.66 -12.06 -6.17
C SER A 275 -14.95 -11.81 -7.50
N ASN A 276 -15.60 -12.05 -8.63
CA ASN A 276 -15.05 -11.71 -9.94
C ASN A 276 -15.02 -10.19 -10.18
N GLN A 277 -16.02 -9.44 -9.70
CA GLN A 277 -16.08 -7.99 -9.83
C GLN A 277 -14.99 -7.31 -8.98
N ILE A 278 -14.74 -7.80 -7.76
CA ILE A 278 -13.74 -7.24 -6.83
C ILE A 278 -12.31 -7.34 -7.38
N LYS A 279 -11.99 -8.33 -8.21
CA LYS A 279 -10.63 -8.54 -8.72
C LYS A 279 -10.09 -7.42 -9.60
N VAL A 280 -10.95 -6.84 -10.44
CA VAL A 280 -10.52 -6.17 -11.68
C VAL A 280 -11.08 -4.76 -11.86
N PHE A 281 -11.74 -4.20 -10.85
CA PHE A 281 -12.38 -2.88 -10.95
C PHE A 281 -11.41 -1.70 -11.11
#